data_AF-A0A2C9KGL2-F1
#
_entry.id   AF-A0A2C9KGL2-F1
#
_cell.length_a   1.000
_cell.length_b   1.000
_cell.length_c   1.000
_cell.angle_alpha   90.00
_cell.angle_beta   90.00
_cell.angle_gamma   90.00
#
_symmetry.space_group_name_H-M   'P 1'
#
loop_
_entity.id
_entity.type
_entity.pdbx_description
1 polymer ?
#
loop_
_entity_poly.entity_id
_entity_poly.type
_entity_poly.pdbx_seq_one_letter_code
_entity_poly.pdbx_strand_id
1 'polypeptide(L)'
;MIESIPLSHLSLRPVTDLDFYCLLDGSIIYINIIPTHSVIVCLGSIKMKFIIEKTLATGGRLGIISQANRQGNVTLETPMCTLFTKGGSAPHLSIDMLRRVAHVPEVAVMSLGALADHHETVAEFGKGLREFTAMSNPVIFTTLHDASAAISPGKNDNSGVAVWGKGGKIKLDTSLFMKIQESFCPDWFQAMSDGDTDVSCGNKRLVKSVDRTLDFLDEIVEAKNKSEVLSKSSLIGVIEGGFSETQRKRSAAETVARPVDGFLIEGFEKGNRDVDLFSLPDFTKILSFTLEQLPTDKPRIMETVWSPLQVIKAFKLGVDVFSSAYPHILTEKGLALVSDYSLPPLSQPAKLELQTANAKNEETNGLYIDLHNSRYSEDFGSILPGCSCYACTNFTRAYIHHLLKTKELLAFVLLTMHNFHQYFEFFQHLRLSLKSDRLNELEDYLSQQLNSGLDR
;
A
#
# COMPACT_ATOMS: atom_id res chain seq x y z
N MET A 1 5.35 -8.77 33.55
CA MET A 1 5.84 -8.82 34.94
C MET A 1 5.94 -7.38 35.43
N ILE A 2 5.40 -7.09 36.61
CA ILE A 2 5.58 -5.79 37.27
C ILE A 2 6.90 -5.91 38.03
N GLU A 3 7.97 -5.31 37.53
CA GLU A 3 9.22 -5.17 38.28
C GLU A 3 9.33 -3.75 38.81
N SER A 4 9.54 -3.62 40.12
CA SER A 4 9.84 -2.35 40.76
C SER A 4 11.34 -2.06 40.55
N ILE A 5 11.66 -1.10 39.67
CA ILE A 5 13.04 -0.66 39.47
C ILE A 5 13.33 0.50 40.43
N PRO A 6 14.40 0.46 41.24
CA PRO A 6 14.79 1.59 42.08
C PRO A 6 15.21 2.79 41.22
N LEU A 7 14.73 3.99 41.57
CA LEU A 7 15.02 5.26 40.86
C LEU A 7 16.52 5.53 40.63
N SER A 8 17.40 4.98 41.48
CA SER A 8 18.85 5.10 41.36
C SER A 8 19.46 4.42 40.13
N HIS A 9 18.71 3.56 39.44
CA HIS A 9 19.16 2.84 38.23
C HIS A 9 18.66 3.48 36.91
N LEU A 10 17.89 4.57 36.96
CA LEU A 10 17.30 5.21 35.78
C LEU A 10 18.04 6.52 35.44
N SER A 11 18.54 6.65 34.20
CA SER A 11 19.06 7.91 33.67
C SER A 11 17.91 8.73 33.07
N LEU A 12 17.24 9.52 33.90
CA LEU A 12 16.11 10.37 33.48
C LEU A 12 16.60 11.62 32.73
N ARG A 13 15.96 11.93 31.61
CA ARG A 13 16.13 13.20 30.89
C ARG A 13 14.78 13.89 30.71
N PRO A 14 14.68 15.21 30.96
CA PRO A 14 13.42 15.94 30.86
C PRO A 14 13.01 16.12 29.39
N VAL A 15 11.71 15.98 29.10
CA VAL A 15 11.11 16.32 27.79
C VAL A 15 10.33 17.62 27.89
N THR A 16 9.61 17.84 29.01
CA THR A 16 8.90 19.07 29.44
C THR A 16 8.63 18.99 30.96
N ASP A 17 8.05 20.03 31.58
CA ASP A 17 7.88 20.19 33.05
C ASP A 17 7.13 19.04 33.78
N LEU A 18 6.52 18.08 33.07
CA LEU A 18 5.77 16.96 33.66
C LEU A 18 6.11 15.57 33.08
N ASP A 19 6.97 15.47 32.06
CA ASP A 19 7.27 14.21 31.35
C ASP A 19 8.77 13.87 31.37
N PHE A 20 9.09 12.65 31.81
CA PHE A 20 10.45 12.09 31.79
C PHE A 20 10.51 10.87 30.88
N TYR A 21 11.66 10.65 30.22
CA TYR A 21 11.99 9.36 29.62
C TYR A 21 13.21 8.73 30.30
N CYS A 22 13.23 7.40 30.34
CA CYS A 22 14.43 6.64 30.64
C CYS A 22 14.83 5.77 29.45
N LEU A 23 16.13 5.60 29.26
CA LEU A 23 16.72 4.60 28.38
C LEU A 23 16.99 3.34 29.21
N LEU A 24 16.31 2.25 28.88
CA LEU A 24 16.63 0.90 29.36
C LEU A 24 16.91 0.06 28.12
N ASP A 25 18.12 -0.49 28.00
CA ASP A 25 18.56 -1.31 26.86
C ASP A 25 18.24 -0.74 25.46
N GLY A 26 18.44 0.58 25.29
CA GLY A 26 18.28 1.26 24.01
C GLY A 26 16.84 1.58 23.59
N SER A 27 15.83 1.30 24.43
CA SER A 27 14.43 1.67 24.20
C SER A 27 14.04 2.94 24.99
N ILE A 28 13.26 3.83 24.37
CA ILE A 28 12.71 5.03 25.02
C ILE A 28 11.42 4.66 25.74
N ILE A 29 11.39 4.83 27.06
CA ILE A 29 10.21 4.56 27.91
C ILE A 29 9.70 5.89 28.48
N TYR A 30 8.43 6.24 28.20
CA TYR A 30 7.77 7.42 28.77
C TYR A 30 7.26 7.11 30.18
N ILE A 31 7.63 7.95 31.15
CA ILE A 31 7.31 7.76 32.57
C ILE A 31 6.38 8.89 33.03
N ASN A 32 5.21 8.52 33.55
CA ASN A 32 4.27 9.44 34.17
C ASN A 32 4.47 9.37 35.70
N ILE A 33 4.97 10.44 36.32
CA ILE A 33 5.30 10.45 37.76
C ILE A 33 4.03 10.70 38.57
N ILE A 34 3.49 9.64 39.17
CA ILE A 34 2.46 9.72 40.22
C ILE A 34 3.19 9.95 41.56
N PRO A 35 2.70 10.78 42.49
CA PRO A 35 3.40 11.11 43.74
C PRO A 35 3.32 10.00 44.80
N THR A 36 3.78 8.81 44.45
CA THR A 36 4.05 7.68 45.36
C THR A 36 5.41 7.10 44.99
N HIS A 37 6.15 6.55 45.97
CA HIS A 37 7.56 6.14 45.86
C HIS A 37 7.80 4.90 44.96
N SER A 38 7.09 4.77 43.84
CA SER A 38 7.16 3.62 42.94
C SER A 38 6.86 4.06 41.50
N VAL A 39 7.82 3.87 40.60
CA VAL A 39 7.63 4.07 39.16
C VAL A 39 6.96 2.81 38.60
N ILE A 40 5.72 2.93 38.12
CA ILE A 40 5.03 1.86 37.40
C ILE A 40 5.41 1.99 35.92
N VAL A 41 6.31 1.12 35.45
CA VAL A 41 6.55 0.96 34.00
C VAL A 41 5.42 0.09 33.45
N CYS A 42 4.36 0.75 32.96
CA CYS A 42 3.43 0.07 32.06
C CYS A 42 4.16 -0.16 30.74
N LEU A 43 4.65 -1.38 30.52
CA LEU A 43 4.96 -1.88 29.18
C LEU A 43 3.64 -1.91 28.39
N GLY A 44 3.25 -0.76 27.85
CA GLY A 44 2.11 -0.67 26.94
C GLY A 44 2.35 -1.62 25.78
N SER A 45 1.31 -2.35 25.37
CA SER A 45 1.40 -3.20 24.18
C SER A 45 1.84 -2.35 22.99
N ILE A 46 2.91 -2.77 22.30
CA ILE A 46 3.28 -2.21 21.01
C ILE A 46 2.09 -2.40 20.09
N LYS A 47 1.45 -1.31 19.68
CA LYS A 47 0.23 -1.34 18.88
C LYS A 47 0.28 -0.19 17.90
N MET A 48 0.09 -0.49 16.62
CA MET A 48 0.03 0.50 15.56
C MET A 48 -0.98 1.61 15.92
N LYS A 49 -0.57 2.88 15.76
CA LYS A 49 -1.45 4.05 15.98
C LYS A 49 -1.38 4.97 14.78
N PHE A 50 -2.54 5.47 14.35
CA PHE A 50 -2.62 6.47 13.31
C PHE A 50 -2.89 7.86 13.90
N ILE A 51 -1.96 8.78 13.64
CA ILE A 51 -1.98 10.15 14.14
C ILE A 51 -2.26 11.06 12.95
N ILE A 52 -3.33 11.84 13.00
CA ILE A 52 -3.65 12.80 11.94
C ILE A 52 -2.93 14.12 12.25
N GLU A 53 -2.11 14.59 11.31
CA GLU A 53 -1.48 15.90 11.37
C GLU A 53 -2.40 16.98 10.79
N LYS A 54 -3.09 16.65 9.69
CA LYS A 54 -4.00 17.57 9.00
C LYS A 54 -5.10 16.83 8.27
N THR A 55 -6.32 17.33 8.38
CA THR A 55 -7.50 16.85 7.63
C THR A 55 -7.93 17.90 6.62
N LEU A 56 -8.18 17.49 5.39
CA LEU A 56 -8.72 18.33 4.33
C LEU A 56 -10.24 18.37 4.46
N ALA A 57 -10.86 19.47 4.01
CA ALA A 57 -12.32 19.60 3.95
C ALA A 57 -12.99 18.49 3.10
N THR A 58 -12.27 17.90 2.15
CA THR A 58 -12.77 16.80 1.32
C THR A 58 -12.77 15.44 2.03
N GLY A 59 -12.02 15.30 3.14
CA GLY A 59 -11.85 14.04 3.88
C GLY A 59 -10.44 13.45 3.89
N GLY A 60 -9.53 13.95 3.05
CA GLY A 60 -8.14 13.48 2.98
C GLY A 60 -7.35 13.78 4.25
N ARG A 61 -6.42 12.87 4.62
CA ARG A 61 -5.70 12.92 5.90
C ARG A 61 -4.19 12.81 5.69
N LEU A 62 -3.48 13.90 5.95
CA LEU A 62 -2.03 13.86 6.17
C LEU A 62 -1.80 13.35 7.59
N GLY A 63 -1.06 12.26 7.72
CA GLY A 63 -0.94 11.57 8.98
C GLY A 63 0.32 10.73 9.10
N ILE A 64 0.42 10.06 10.24
CA ILE A 64 1.56 9.25 10.65
C ILE A 64 1.03 7.93 11.21
N ILE A 65 1.49 6.80 10.67
CA ILE A 65 1.34 5.49 11.29
C ILE A 65 2.57 5.24 12.16
N SER A 66 2.41 5.33 13.48
CA SER A 66 3.47 5.05 14.45
C SER A 66 3.41 3.60 14.93
N GLN A 67 4.56 3.07 15.38
CA GLN A 67 4.70 1.68 15.82
C GLN A 67 4.25 0.69 14.73
N ALA A 68 4.65 0.97 13.50
CA ALA A 68 4.16 0.27 12.31
C ALA A 68 4.69 -1.17 12.19
N ASN A 69 5.74 -1.55 12.91
CA ASN A 69 6.29 -2.91 12.90
C ASN A 69 6.16 -3.59 14.26
N ARG A 70 6.45 -4.90 14.31
CA ARG A 70 6.38 -5.71 15.55
C ARG A 70 7.34 -5.23 16.65
N GLN A 71 8.41 -4.53 16.28
CA GLN A 71 9.35 -3.92 17.22
C GLN A 71 8.88 -2.55 17.74
N GLY A 72 7.88 -1.93 17.12
CA GLY A 72 7.30 -0.67 17.55
C GLY A 72 8.16 0.57 17.30
N ASN A 73 9.18 0.47 16.44
CA ASN A 73 10.15 1.54 16.19
C ASN A 73 10.08 2.15 14.78
N VAL A 74 9.18 1.67 13.91
CA VAL A 74 8.95 2.24 12.58
C VAL A 74 7.79 3.23 12.61
N THR A 75 7.96 4.33 11.88
CA THR A 75 6.96 5.38 11.70
C THR A 75 6.82 5.68 10.20
N LEU A 76 5.59 5.76 9.70
CA LEU A 76 5.30 5.93 8.27
C LEU A 76 4.44 7.18 8.06
N GLU A 77 4.80 8.04 7.11
CA GLU A 77 3.95 9.18 6.71
C GLU A 77 2.84 8.72 5.75
N THR A 78 1.64 9.31 5.85
CA THR A 78 0.53 9.10 4.91
C THR A 78 0.08 10.42 4.26
N PRO A 79 -0.36 10.43 2.98
CA PRO A 79 -0.58 9.27 2.13
C PRO A 79 0.72 8.61 1.66
N MET A 80 0.68 7.29 1.50
CA MET A 80 1.80 6.47 1.03
C MET A 80 1.33 5.34 0.13
N CYS A 81 2.23 4.80 -0.69
CA CYS A 81 2.02 3.49 -1.30
C CYS A 81 2.83 2.40 -0.57
N THR A 82 2.42 1.16 -0.75
CA THR A 82 3.18 -0.05 -0.41
C THR A 82 4.06 -0.46 -1.58
N LEU A 83 5.20 -1.10 -1.31
CA LEU A 83 6.04 -1.72 -2.31
C LEU A 83 5.36 -3.00 -2.79
N PHE A 84 5.02 -2.99 -4.07
CA PHE A 84 4.47 -4.14 -4.76
C PHE A 84 5.54 -5.23 -4.93
N THR A 85 5.25 -6.45 -4.48
CA THR A 85 6.14 -7.60 -4.66
C THR A 85 5.42 -8.79 -5.28
N LYS A 86 6.18 -9.63 -5.97
CA LYS A 86 5.75 -10.98 -6.38
C LYS A 86 6.60 -12.00 -5.67
N GLY A 87 5.99 -12.78 -4.78
CA GLY A 87 6.72 -13.75 -3.96
C GLY A 87 7.73 -13.12 -3.00
N GLY A 88 7.48 -11.88 -2.55
CA GLY A 88 8.35 -11.19 -1.59
C GLY A 88 9.51 -10.39 -2.19
N SER A 89 9.68 -10.41 -3.52
CA SER A 89 10.67 -9.59 -4.22
C SER A 89 9.99 -8.56 -5.12
N ALA A 90 10.56 -7.36 -5.20
CA ALA A 90 10.18 -6.37 -6.21
C ALA A 90 10.31 -7.01 -7.61
N PRO A 91 9.28 -6.99 -8.48
CA PRO A 91 9.37 -7.62 -9.79
C PRO A 91 10.59 -7.12 -10.56
N HIS A 92 11.29 -8.01 -11.27
CA HIS A 92 12.46 -7.73 -12.10
C HIS A 92 13.71 -7.19 -11.38
N LEU A 93 13.63 -6.82 -10.10
CA LEU A 93 14.74 -6.17 -9.38
C LEU A 93 15.33 -7.11 -8.32
N SER A 94 16.65 -7.29 -8.38
CA SER A 94 17.38 -7.77 -7.21
C SER A 94 17.32 -6.74 -6.08
N ILE A 95 17.60 -7.16 -4.84
CA ILE A 95 17.61 -6.24 -3.69
C ILE A 95 18.62 -5.09 -3.88
N ASP A 96 19.77 -5.37 -4.52
CA ASP A 96 20.78 -4.35 -4.80
C ASP A 96 20.33 -3.36 -5.87
N MET A 97 19.48 -3.78 -6.80
CA MET A 97 18.90 -2.88 -7.79
C MET A 97 17.75 -2.07 -7.21
N LEU A 98 16.91 -2.67 -6.37
CA LEU A 98 15.86 -1.97 -5.63
C LEU A 98 16.44 -0.85 -4.76
N ARG A 99 17.59 -1.08 -4.10
CA ARG A 99 18.31 -0.06 -3.32
C ARG A 99 18.77 1.16 -4.13
N ARG A 100 18.83 1.06 -5.46
CA ARG A 100 19.13 2.20 -6.35
C ARG A 100 17.89 2.98 -6.77
N VAL A 101 16.69 2.50 -6.46
CA VAL A 101 15.45 3.24 -6.68
C VAL A 101 15.28 4.21 -5.50
N ALA A 102 15.08 5.49 -5.79
CA ALA A 102 14.83 6.47 -4.73
C ALA A 102 13.44 6.26 -4.12
N HIS A 103 13.30 6.60 -2.84
CA HIS A 103 12.02 6.63 -2.12
C HIS A 103 11.22 5.31 -2.12
N VAL A 104 11.90 4.16 -2.15
CA VAL A 104 11.25 2.84 -2.02
C VAL A 104 10.35 2.81 -0.77
N PRO A 105 9.09 2.38 -0.89
CA PRO A 105 8.18 2.30 0.24
C PRO A 105 8.69 1.43 1.38
N GLU A 106 8.37 1.85 2.60
CA GLU A 106 8.77 1.17 3.84
C GLU A 106 7.81 0.04 4.24
N VAL A 107 6.74 -0.21 3.47
CA VAL A 107 5.83 -1.35 3.65
C VAL A 107 5.89 -2.20 2.39
N ALA A 108 6.24 -3.48 2.50
CA ALA A 108 6.26 -4.43 1.39
C ALA A 108 5.05 -5.38 1.47
N VAL A 109 4.25 -5.43 0.40
CA VAL A 109 3.10 -6.33 0.32
C VAL A 109 3.52 -7.68 -0.21
N MET A 110 3.15 -8.75 0.49
CA MET A 110 3.48 -10.13 0.16
C MET A 110 2.21 -10.98 0.14
N SER A 111 1.70 -11.29 -1.06
CA SER A 111 0.41 -11.96 -1.18
C SER A 111 0.49 -13.46 -0.87
N LEU A 112 -0.54 -13.98 -0.19
CA LEU A 112 -0.70 -15.41 0.04
C LEU A 112 -0.93 -16.18 -1.26
N GLY A 113 -1.54 -15.56 -2.28
CA GLY A 113 -1.56 -16.13 -3.62
C GLY A 113 -0.17 -16.55 -4.11
N ALA A 114 0.85 -15.71 -3.93
CA ALA A 114 2.21 -16.07 -4.36
C ALA A 114 2.94 -17.02 -3.40
N LEU A 115 2.60 -17.01 -2.10
CA LEU A 115 3.47 -17.54 -1.05
C LEU A 115 2.88 -18.68 -0.22
N ALA A 116 1.56 -18.89 -0.19
CA ALA A 116 0.93 -19.85 0.71
C ALA A 116 1.45 -21.30 0.56
N ASP A 117 1.78 -21.73 -0.67
CA ASP A 117 2.36 -23.05 -0.94
C ASP A 117 3.75 -23.25 -0.28
N HIS A 118 4.43 -22.16 0.10
CA HIS A 118 5.78 -22.19 0.65
C HIS A 118 5.80 -22.11 2.18
N HIS A 119 4.66 -22.07 2.86
CA HIS A 119 4.61 -21.85 4.31
C HIS A 119 5.35 -22.90 5.13
N GLU A 120 5.34 -24.17 4.71
CA GLU A 120 6.11 -25.23 5.39
C GLU A 120 7.62 -25.02 5.23
N THR A 121 8.06 -24.50 4.07
CA THR A 121 9.47 -24.17 3.83
C THR A 121 9.91 -23.00 4.69
N VAL A 122 9.07 -21.97 4.80
CA VAL A 122 9.36 -20.81 5.67
C VAL A 122 9.31 -21.20 7.15
N ALA A 123 8.42 -22.11 7.54
CA ALA A 123 8.36 -22.67 8.89
C ALA A 123 9.65 -23.43 9.23
N GLU A 124 10.12 -24.32 8.35
CA GLU A 124 11.39 -25.05 8.53
C GLU A 124 12.60 -24.10 8.56
N PHE A 125 12.56 -23.02 7.76
CA PHE A 125 13.59 -21.98 7.81
C PHE A 125 13.63 -21.24 9.16
N GLY A 126 12.51 -21.14 9.87
CA GLY A 126 12.43 -20.75 11.28
C GLY A 126 12.67 -19.27 11.59
N LYS A 127 12.92 -18.41 10.59
CA LYS A 127 13.19 -16.97 10.77
C LYS A 127 12.13 -16.05 10.16
N GLY A 128 11.04 -16.62 9.66
CA GLY A 128 9.93 -15.87 9.07
C GLY A 128 10.22 -15.31 7.68
N LEU A 129 9.21 -14.68 7.11
CA LEU A 129 9.18 -14.27 5.71
C LEU A 129 10.15 -13.12 5.40
N ARG A 130 10.35 -12.22 6.36
CA ARG A 130 11.33 -11.11 6.30
C ARG A 130 12.73 -11.60 5.94
N GLU A 131 13.23 -12.55 6.71
CA GLU A 131 14.57 -13.13 6.51
C GLU A 131 14.60 -14.04 5.28
N PHE A 132 13.52 -14.79 5.04
CA PHE A 132 13.41 -15.70 3.90
C PHE A 132 13.50 -14.98 2.55
N THR A 133 12.97 -13.76 2.47
CA THR A 133 12.93 -12.92 1.26
C THR A 133 14.06 -11.89 1.19
N ALA A 134 14.97 -11.87 2.18
CA ALA A 134 16.01 -10.85 2.33
C ALA A 134 15.47 -9.40 2.39
N MET A 135 14.22 -9.22 2.80
CA MET A 135 13.56 -7.92 2.95
C MET A 135 13.68 -7.41 4.39
N SER A 136 14.92 -7.23 4.87
CA SER A 136 15.20 -6.96 6.29
C SER A 136 14.60 -5.65 6.83
N ASN A 137 14.42 -4.64 5.98
CA ASN A 137 14.05 -3.28 6.41
C ASN A 137 12.55 -2.99 6.45
N PRO A 138 11.75 -3.25 5.39
CA PRO A 138 10.36 -2.77 5.34
C PRO A 138 9.44 -3.52 6.29
N VAL A 139 8.35 -2.91 6.72
CA VAL A 139 7.18 -3.57 7.32
C VAL A 139 6.64 -4.62 6.35
N ILE A 140 6.48 -5.87 6.80
CA ILE A 140 5.92 -6.93 5.97
C ILE A 140 4.41 -6.97 6.16
N PHE A 141 3.67 -6.71 5.07
CA PHE A 141 2.22 -6.77 5.04
C PHE A 141 1.75 -7.94 4.16
N THR A 142 1.12 -8.95 4.75
CA THR A 142 0.56 -10.07 3.96
C THR A 142 -0.90 -9.84 3.60
N THR A 143 -1.21 -9.92 2.31
CA THR A 143 -2.57 -9.83 1.75
C THR A 143 -3.01 -11.17 1.19
N LEU A 144 -4.32 -11.38 0.97
CA LEU A 144 -4.79 -12.61 0.32
C LEU A 144 -4.32 -12.71 -1.14
N HIS A 145 -4.48 -11.62 -1.86
CA HIS A 145 -4.25 -11.54 -3.30
C HIS A 145 -3.26 -10.43 -3.65
N ASP A 146 -2.52 -10.66 -4.73
CA ASP A 146 -1.75 -9.62 -5.43
C ASP A 146 -2.75 -8.66 -6.11
N ALA A 147 -2.54 -7.34 -5.99
CA ALA A 147 -3.40 -6.31 -6.57
C ALA A 147 -3.46 -6.32 -8.10
N SER A 148 -2.43 -6.86 -8.78
CA SER A 148 -2.33 -7.02 -10.23
C SER A 148 -2.88 -8.36 -10.75
N ALA A 149 -3.04 -9.36 -9.88
CA ALA A 149 -3.38 -10.71 -10.30
C ALA A 149 -4.88 -10.89 -10.49
N ALA A 150 -5.27 -11.50 -11.61
CA ALA A 150 -6.65 -11.88 -11.82
C ALA A 150 -7.09 -12.98 -10.83
N ILE A 151 -8.31 -12.88 -10.32
CA ILE A 151 -8.88 -13.82 -9.34
C ILE A 151 -9.94 -14.66 -10.02
N SER A 152 -9.93 -15.99 -9.86
CA SER A 152 -11.02 -16.81 -10.40
C SER A 152 -12.26 -16.71 -9.49
N PRO A 153 -13.39 -16.18 -9.98
CA PRO A 153 -14.56 -15.93 -9.14
C PRO A 153 -15.29 -17.22 -8.73
N GLY A 154 -16.13 -17.10 -7.71
CA GLY A 154 -17.05 -18.15 -7.25
C GLY A 154 -16.38 -19.30 -6.51
N LYS A 155 -15.18 -19.08 -5.94
CA LYS A 155 -14.41 -20.12 -5.24
C LYS A 155 -14.36 -19.96 -3.72
N ASN A 156 -14.99 -18.91 -3.20
CA ASN A 156 -15.11 -18.65 -1.76
C ASN A 156 -16.42 -19.22 -1.22
N ASP A 157 -16.34 -19.90 -0.08
CA ASP A 157 -17.48 -20.41 0.65
C ASP A 157 -17.26 -20.34 2.17
N ASN A 158 -18.20 -20.85 2.96
CA ASN A 158 -18.13 -20.76 4.42
C ASN A 158 -16.98 -21.57 5.02
N SER A 159 -16.35 -22.47 4.26
CA SER A 159 -15.21 -23.26 4.72
C SER A 159 -13.87 -22.65 4.31
N GLY A 160 -13.85 -21.55 3.55
CA GLY A 160 -12.61 -20.86 3.26
C GLY A 160 -12.60 -20.01 2.00
N VAL A 161 -11.47 -19.33 1.82
CA VAL A 161 -11.16 -18.43 0.71
C VAL A 161 -10.13 -19.08 -0.19
N ALA A 162 -10.31 -18.98 -1.50
CA ALA A 162 -9.36 -19.53 -2.45
C ALA A 162 -8.29 -18.50 -2.81
N VAL A 163 -7.02 -18.92 -2.84
CA VAL A 163 -5.90 -18.18 -3.43
C VAL A 163 -5.24 -19.04 -4.51
N TRP A 164 -4.41 -18.43 -5.37
CA TRP A 164 -3.79 -19.11 -6.51
C TRP A 164 -2.27 -18.94 -6.51
N GLY A 165 -1.58 -20.05 -6.23
CA GLY A 165 -0.14 -20.17 -6.39
C GLY A 165 0.25 -20.72 -7.76
N LYS A 166 1.55 -20.86 -7.98
CA LYS A 166 2.09 -21.52 -9.19
C LYS A 166 1.62 -22.97 -9.29
N GLY A 167 1.37 -23.64 -8.16
CA GLY A 167 0.83 -25.00 -8.09
C GLY A 167 -0.68 -25.11 -8.32
N GLY A 168 -1.38 -23.98 -8.46
CA GLY A 168 -2.82 -23.92 -8.66
C GLY A 168 -3.59 -23.38 -7.45
N LYS A 169 -4.84 -23.81 -7.31
CA LYS A 169 -5.77 -23.30 -6.29
C LYS A 169 -5.44 -23.87 -4.91
N ILE A 170 -5.25 -22.99 -3.94
CA ILE A 170 -5.11 -23.31 -2.53
C ILE A 170 -6.36 -22.81 -1.83
N LYS A 171 -7.06 -23.68 -1.10
CA LYS A 171 -8.21 -23.26 -0.29
C LYS A 171 -7.73 -23.03 1.14
N LEU A 172 -7.83 -21.79 1.60
CA LEU A 172 -7.46 -21.38 2.94
C LEU A 172 -8.72 -21.46 3.82
N ASP A 173 -8.74 -22.40 4.75
CA ASP A 173 -9.57 -22.27 5.95
C ASP A 173 -8.83 -21.43 7.01
N THR A 174 -9.51 -21.04 8.08
CA THR A 174 -8.92 -20.19 9.12
C THR A 174 -7.73 -20.86 9.81
N SER A 175 -7.75 -22.19 9.96
CA SER A 175 -6.65 -22.93 10.62
C SER A 175 -5.37 -22.89 9.79
N LEU A 176 -5.45 -23.23 8.50
CA LEU A 176 -4.33 -23.15 7.58
C LEU A 176 -3.87 -21.70 7.41
N PHE A 177 -4.79 -20.75 7.29
CA PHE A 177 -4.46 -19.33 7.21
C PHE A 177 -3.63 -18.89 8.42
N MET A 178 -4.07 -19.20 9.63
CA MET A 178 -3.33 -18.83 10.85
C MET A 178 -1.97 -19.52 10.93
N LYS A 179 -1.88 -20.81 10.57
CA LYS A 179 -0.59 -21.54 10.49
C LYS A 179 0.38 -20.86 9.52
N ILE A 180 -0.10 -20.41 8.37
CA ILE A 180 0.72 -19.65 7.40
C ILE A 180 1.20 -18.34 8.04
N GLN A 181 0.31 -17.56 8.65
CA GLN A 181 0.69 -16.29 9.27
C GLN A 181 1.73 -16.47 10.38
N GLU A 182 1.58 -17.49 11.23
CA GLU A 182 2.56 -17.82 12.26
C GLU A 182 3.93 -18.16 11.68
N SER A 183 3.97 -18.96 10.60
CA SER A 183 5.23 -19.27 9.90
C SER A 183 5.87 -18.03 9.27
N PHE A 184 5.06 -17.11 8.76
CA PHE A 184 5.53 -15.91 8.06
C PHE A 184 5.95 -14.79 9.00
N CYS A 185 5.38 -14.75 10.21
CA CYS A 185 5.69 -13.73 11.22
C CYS A 185 5.53 -12.28 10.71
N PRO A 186 4.46 -11.93 9.96
CA PRO A 186 4.34 -10.62 9.31
C PRO A 186 4.10 -9.51 10.33
N ASP A 187 4.44 -8.28 9.96
CA ASP A 187 4.10 -7.12 10.78
C ASP A 187 2.62 -6.81 10.71
N TRP A 188 2.06 -6.77 9.50
CA TRP A 188 0.63 -6.61 9.25
C TRP A 188 0.10 -7.83 8.51
N PHE A 189 -1.12 -8.25 8.81
CA PHE A 189 -1.80 -9.21 7.97
C PHE A 189 -3.28 -8.88 7.81
N GLN A 190 -3.75 -9.02 6.58
CA GLN A 190 -5.15 -8.87 6.21
C GLN A 190 -5.95 -10.05 6.73
N ALA A 191 -7.11 -9.82 7.36
CA ALA A 191 -8.06 -10.88 7.68
C ALA A 191 -8.59 -11.56 6.41
N MET A 192 -9.03 -12.81 6.51
CA MET A 192 -9.68 -13.47 5.38
C MET A 192 -10.99 -12.77 5.01
N SER A 193 -11.26 -12.64 3.72
CA SER A 193 -12.42 -11.92 3.19
C SER A 193 -12.98 -12.59 1.94
N ASP A 194 -14.26 -12.34 1.67
CA ASP A 194 -14.95 -12.81 0.47
C ASP A 194 -15.21 -11.65 -0.50
N GLY A 195 -14.14 -11.12 -1.11
CA GLY A 195 -14.17 -9.95 -2.01
C GLY A 195 -14.60 -10.20 -3.45
N ASP A 196 -15.20 -11.35 -3.76
CA ASP A 196 -15.73 -11.64 -5.10
C ASP A 196 -17.13 -11.00 -5.28
N THR A 197 -17.15 -9.66 -5.33
CA THR A 197 -18.36 -8.82 -5.35
C THR A 197 -18.28 -7.64 -6.32
N ASP A 198 -18.29 -7.89 -7.63
CA ASP A 198 -18.42 -6.81 -8.62
C ASP A 198 -19.80 -6.14 -8.65
N VAL A 199 -19.91 -5.13 -9.51
CA VAL A 199 -21.15 -4.39 -9.80
C VAL A 199 -22.31 -5.27 -10.26
N SER A 200 -22.05 -6.49 -10.77
CA SER A 200 -23.09 -7.39 -11.26
C SER A 200 -23.74 -8.23 -10.15
N CYS A 201 -23.18 -8.24 -8.95
CA CYS A 201 -23.62 -9.10 -7.87
C CYS A 201 -24.93 -8.64 -7.23
N GLY A 202 -25.93 -9.53 -7.19
CA GLY A 202 -27.20 -9.27 -6.52
C GLY A 202 -27.06 -9.23 -4.97
N ASN A 203 -28.01 -8.57 -4.30
CA ASN A 203 -27.96 -8.33 -2.85
C ASN A 203 -27.70 -9.60 -2.00
N LYS A 204 -28.28 -10.76 -2.36
CA LYS A 204 -28.04 -12.03 -1.64
C LYS A 204 -26.56 -12.44 -1.63
N ARG A 205 -25.80 -12.14 -2.69
CA ARG A 205 -24.37 -12.42 -2.79
C ARG A 205 -23.54 -11.49 -1.90
N LEU A 206 -23.93 -10.21 -1.86
CA LEU A 206 -23.30 -9.17 -1.06
C LEU A 206 -23.54 -9.38 0.46
N VAL A 207 -24.72 -9.84 0.85
CA VAL A 207 -24.98 -10.25 2.24
C VAL A 207 -24.05 -11.39 2.64
N LYS A 208 -23.94 -12.43 1.81
CA LYS A 208 -23.08 -13.59 2.07
C LYS A 208 -21.59 -13.25 2.15
N SER A 209 -21.10 -12.33 1.32
CA SER A 209 -19.69 -11.92 1.41
C SER A 209 -19.39 -11.23 2.72
N VAL A 210 -20.29 -10.35 3.18
CA VAL A 210 -20.15 -9.66 4.46
C VAL A 210 -20.24 -10.65 5.62
N ASP A 211 -21.23 -11.54 5.62
CA ASP A 211 -21.40 -12.54 6.69
C ASP A 211 -20.13 -13.42 6.82
N ARG A 212 -19.64 -13.99 5.71
CA ARG A 212 -18.42 -14.83 5.71
C ARG A 212 -17.18 -14.08 6.18
N THR A 213 -17.02 -12.83 5.75
CA THR A 213 -15.86 -12.01 6.12
C THR A 213 -15.86 -11.72 7.62
N LEU A 214 -17.04 -11.48 8.21
CA LEU A 214 -17.16 -11.30 9.66
C LEU A 214 -16.95 -12.61 10.43
N ASP A 215 -17.51 -13.72 9.93
CA ASP A 215 -17.29 -15.05 10.53
C ASP A 215 -15.79 -15.40 10.57
N PHE A 216 -15.09 -15.23 9.45
CA PHE A 216 -13.64 -15.44 9.39
C PHE A 216 -12.87 -14.48 10.31
N LEU A 217 -13.27 -13.21 10.38
CA LEU A 217 -12.62 -12.24 11.25
C LEU A 217 -12.73 -12.64 12.72
N ASP A 218 -13.90 -13.12 13.16
CA ASP A 218 -14.11 -13.54 14.54
C ASP A 218 -13.24 -14.75 14.90
N GLU A 219 -13.15 -15.74 14.01
CA GLU A 219 -12.25 -16.90 14.17
C GLU A 219 -10.77 -16.49 14.20
N ILE A 220 -10.35 -15.57 13.32
CA ILE A 220 -8.98 -15.05 13.24
C ILE A 220 -8.62 -14.27 14.51
N VAL A 221 -9.53 -13.45 15.03
CA VAL A 221 -9.32 -12.71 16.29
C VAL A 221 -9.11 -13.68 17.44
N GLU A 222 -9.94 -14.72 17.55
CA GLU A 222 -9.79 -15.74 18.59
C GLU A 222 -8.45 -16.48 18.46
N ALA A 223 -8.08 -16.90 17.26
CA ALA A 223 -6.84 -17.61 17.01
C ALA A 223 -5.60 -16.72 17.27
N LYS A 224 -5.62 -15.45 16.83
CA LYS A 224 -4.55 -14.48 17.06
C LYS A 224 -4.32 -14.25 18.55
N ASN A 225 -5.38 -14.17 19.35
CA ASN A 225 -5.28 -13.99 20.80
C ASN A 225 -4.59 -15.17 21.51
N LYS A 226 -4.60 -16.36 20.89
CA LYS A 226 -3.92 -17.56 21.39
C LYS A 226 -2.49 -17.70 20.86
N SER A 227 -2.11 -16.92 19.84
CA SER A 227 -0.81 -17.01 19.18
C SER A 227 0.20 -16.05 19.79
N GLU A 228 1.23 -16.58 20.46
CA GLU A 228 2.34 -15.77 20.97
C GLU A 228 3.11 -15.09 19.84
N VAL A 229 3.25 -15.77 18.69
CA VAL A 229 3.98 -15.29 17.51
C VAL A 229 3.30 -14.06 16.92
N LEU A 230 1.98 -14.10 16.76
CA LEU A 230 1.18 -13.04 16.14
C LEU A 230 0.67 -11.99 17.14
N SER A 231 1.00 -12.12 18.43
CA SER A 231 0.59 -11.18 19.48
C SER A 231 0.99 -9.73 19.16
N LYS A 232 2.15 -9.53 18.52
CA LYS A 232 2.70 -8.21 18.12
C LYS A 232 2.39 -7.81 16.67
N SER A 233 1.75 -8.69 15.90
CA SER A 233 1.37 -8.39 14.52
C SER A 233 0.07 -7.58 14.52
N SER A 234 -0.06 -6.63 13.61
CA SER A 234 -1.28 -5.85 13.41
C SER A 234 -2.26 -6.60 12.51
N LEU A 235 -3.51 -6.68 12.96
CA LEU A 235 -4.60 -7.30 12.20
C LEU A 235 -5.35 -6.23 11.41
N ILE A 236 -5.39 -6.36 10.09
CA ILE A 236 -6.14 -5.45 9.21
C ILE A 236 -7.50 -6.07 8.91
N GLY A 237 -8.57 -5.45 9.41
CA GLY A 237 -9.95 -5.87 9.12
C GLY A 237 -10.33 -5.51 7.68
N VAL A 238 -11.20 -6.30 7.06
CA VAL A 238 -11.59 -6.10 5.67
C VAL A 238 -13.04 -5.65 5.57
N ILE A 239 -13.27 -4.59 4.80
CA ILE A 239 -14.61 -4.08 4.52
C ILE A 239 -15.04 -4.55 3.13
N GLU A 240 -16.13 -5.31 3.11
CA GLU A 240 -16.75 -5.90 1.93
C GLU A 240 -18.14 -5.30 1.66
N GLY A 241 -18.88 -5.87 0.70
CA GLY A 241 -20.27 -5.51 0.43
C GLY A 241 -20.53 -4.92 -0.95
N GLY A 242 -19.53 -4.95 -1.85
CA GLY A 242 -19.68 -4.53 -3.24
C GLY A 242 -20.19 -3.10 -3.39
N PHE A 243 -21.11 -2.92 -4.33
CA PHE A 243 -21.74 -1.65 -4.65
C PHE A 243 -23.06 -1.43 -3.89
N SER A 244 -23.24 -2.04 -2.71
CA SER A 244 -24.40 -1.82 -1.84
C SER A 244 -24.04 -0.93 -0.65
N GLU A 245 -24.64 0.27 -0.59
CA GLU A 245 -24.49 1.17 0.56
C GLU A 245 -24.85 0.49 1.88
N THR A 246 -25.97 -0.23 1.92
CA THR A 246 -26.42 -0.94 3.13
C THR A 246 -25.41 -1.97 3.59
N GLN A 247 -24.88 -2.81 2.68
CA GLN A 247 -23.92 -3.84 3.06
C GLN A 247 -22.55 -3.27 3.41
N ARG A 248 -22.11 -2.19 2.74
CA ARG A 248 -20.87 -1.48 3.08
C ARG A 248 -20.93 -0.87 4.47
N LYS A 249 -22.03 -0.18 4.81
CA LYS A 249 -22.23 0.39 6.15
C LYS A 249 -22.26 -0.69 7.22
N ARG A 250 -22.95 -1.80 6.96
CA ARG A 250 -22.98 -2.97 7.86
C ARG A 250 -21.58 -3.57 8.05
N SER A 251 -20.88 -3.88 6.96
CA SER A 251 -19.54 -4.46 7.02
C SER A 251 -18.57 -3.57 7.78
N ALA A 252 -18.60 -2.26 7.54
CA ALA A 252 -17.79 -1.30 8.27
C ALA A 252 -18.12 -1.26 9.76
N ALA A 253 -19.39 -1.06 10.13
CA ALA A 253 -19.80 -0.97 11.53
C ALA A 253 -19.47 -2.24 12.33
N GLU A 254 -19.73 -3.41 11.74
CA GLU A 254 -19.43 -4.69 12.36
C GLU A 254 -17.91 -4.91 12.50
N THR A 255 -17.11 -4.61 11.47
CA THR A 255 -15.65 -4.77 11.53
C THR A 255 -15.02 -3.83 12.56
N VAL A 256 -15.53 -2.60 12.69
CA VAL A 256 -15.08 -1.62 13.69
C VAL A 256 -15.27 -2.12 15.13
N ALA A 257 -16.28 -2.96 15.37
CA ALA A 257 -16.52 -3.55 16.69
C ALA A 257 -15.47 -4.62 17.09
N ARG A 258 -14.63 -5.07 16.16
CA ARG A 258 -13.55 -6.05 16.42
C ARG A 258 -12.21 -5.35 16.69
N PRO A 259 -11.28 -6.01 17.40
CA PRO A 259 -9.99 -5.43 17.77
C PRO A 259 -8.98 -5.43 16.60
N VAL A 260 -9.34 -4.82 15.47
CA VAL A 260 -8.47 -4.62 14.31
C VAL A 260 -7.67 -3.32 14.43
N ASP A 261 -6.51 -3.25 13.78
CA ASP A 261 -5.58 -2.12 13.86
C ASP A 261 -5.71 -1.15 12.67
N GLY A 262 -6.32 -1.60 11.57
CA GLY A 262 -6.60 -0.81 10.38
C GLY A 262 -7.68 -1.47 9.53
N PHE A 263 -8.07 -0.81 8.43
CA PHE A 263 -9.12 -1.30 7.54
C PHE A 263 -8.64 -1.37 6.10
N LEU A 264 -8.78 -2.52 5.47
CA LEU A 264 -8.65 -2.70 4.03
C LEU A 264 -10.04 -2.60 3.39
N ILE A 265 -10.20 -1.74 2.40
CA ILE A 265 -11.43 -1.63 1.62
C ILE A 265 -11.20 -2.32 0.28
N GLU A 266 -11.90 -3.42 0.04
CA GLU A 266 -11.84 -4.15 -1.23
C GLU A 266 -13.23 -4.67 -1.63
N GLY A 267 -13.32 -5.62 -2.56
CA GLY A 267 -14.60 -6.18 -3.01
C GLY A 267 -15.32 -5.34 -4.05
N PHE A 268 -14.60 -4.71 -4.99
CA PHE A 268 -15.20 -4.01 -6.13
C PHE A 268 -14.96 -4.71 -7.47
N GLU A 269 -13.98 -5.61 -7.51
CA GLU A 269 -13.44 -6.22 -8.71
C GLU A 269 -13.86 -7.70 -8.76
N LYS A 270 -14.11 -8.23 -9.95
CA LYS A 270 -14.32 -9.66 -10.20
C LYS A 270 -13.48 -10.08 -11.37
N GLY A 271 -12.62 -11.08 -11.19
CA GLY A 271 -11.72 -11.48 -12.27
C GLY A 271 -10.57 -10.50 -12.41
N ASN A 272 -10.75 -9.50 -13.26
CA ASN A 272 -9.71 -8.52 -13.57
C ASN A 272 -9.63 -7.43 -12.49
N ARG A 273 -8.40 -7.10 -12.08
CA ARG A 273 -8.11 -6.07 -11.06
C ARG A 273 -7.49 -4.80 -11.65
N ASP A 274 -7.13 -4.80 -12.94
CA ASP A 274 -6.77 -3.60 -13.70
C ASP A 274 -8.03 -2.93 -14.26
N VAL A 275 -8.96 -2.55 -13.37
CA VAL A 275 -10.22 -1.88 -13.70
C VAL A 275 -10.16 -0.45 -13.18
N ASP A 276 -10.50 0.53 -14.02
CA ASP A 276 -10.69 1.90 -13.55
C ASP A 276 -11.95 1.98 -12.68
N LEU A 277 -11.79 1.81 -11.37
CA LEU A 277 -12.90 1.87 -10.42
C LEU A 277 -13.65 3.20 -10.45
N PHE A 278 -12.97 4.31 -10.74
CA PHE A 278 -13.60 5.64 -10.83
C PHE A 278 -14.47 5.80 -12.08
N SER A 279 -14.33 4.93 -13.07
CA SER A 279 -15.24 4.85 -14.23
C SER A 279 -16.53 4.08 -13.92
N LEU A 280 -16.57 3.33 -12.82
CA LEU A 280 -17.73 2.52 -12.46
C LEU A 280 -18.83 3.39 -11.84
N PRO A 281 -20.11 3.15 -12.18
CA PRO A 281 -21.24 3.87 -11.58
C PRO A 281 -21.24 3.76 -10.05
N ASP A 282 -21.55 4.88 -9.39
CA ASP A 282 -21.67 4.99 -7.93
C ASP A 282 -20.42 4.66 -7.10
N PHE A 283 -19.28 4.29 -7.69
CA PHE A 283 -18.07 3.91 -6.95
C PHE A 283 -17.65 4.96 -5.91
N THR A 284 -17.50 6.21 -6.34
CA THR A 284 -17.14 7.33 -5.46
C THR A 284 -18.10 7.45 -4.27
N LYS A 285 -19.41 7.35 -4.53
CA LYS A 285 -20.46 7.46 -3.52
C LYS A 285 -20.39 6.30 -2.52
N ILE A 286 -20.23 5.08 -3.03
CA ILE A 286 -20.08 3.87 -2.21
C ILE A 286 -18.82 3.95 -1.35
N LEU A 287 -17.69 4.38 -1.92
CA LEU A 287 -16.45 4.55 -1.18
C LEU A 287 -16.61 5.60 -0.07
N SER A 288 -17.20 6.77 -0.35
CA SER A 288 -17.52 7.78 0.68
C SER A 288 -18.32 7.21 1.83
N PHE A 289 -19.45 6.54 1.55
CA PHE A 289 -20.29 5.94 2.59
C PHE A 289 -19.55 4.92 3.43
N THR A 290 -18.62 4.19 2.83
CA THR A 290 -17.80 3.20 3.53
C THR A 290 -16.83 3.90 4.50
N LEU A 291 -16.07 4.88 4.00
CA LEU A 291 -15.05 5.58 4.78
C LEU A 291 -15.64 6.43 5.92
N GLU A 292 -16.85 6.97 5.74
CA GLU A 292 -17.59 7.69 6.78
C GLU A 292 -17.92 6.85 8.02
N GLN A 293 -18.03 5.52 7.88
CA GLN A 293 -18.29 4.62 9.01
C GLN A 293 -17.01 4.25 9.78
N LEU A 294 -15.83 4.54 9.23
CA LEU A 294 -14.56 4.09 9.81
C LEU A 294 -13.99 5.15 10.74
N PRO A 295 -13.47 4.74 11.92
CA PRO A 295 -12.88 5.67 12.86
C PRO A 295 -11.66 6.36 12.25
N THR A 296 -11.41 7.58 12.69
CA THR A 296 -10.38 8.45 12.11
C THR A 296 -8.98 8.13 12.61
N ASP A 297 -8.85 7.45 13.75
CA ASP A 297 -7.61 7.10 14.46
C ASP A 297 -6.98 5.78 13.98
N LYS A 298 -7.46 5.24 12.85
CA LYS A 298 -6.92 4.04 12.19
C LYS A 298 -6.67 4.28 10.70
N PRO A 299 -5.65 3.61 10.12
CA PRO A 299 -5.34 3.75 8.72
C PRO A 299 -6.38 3.02 7.86
N ARG A 300 -6.63 3.58 6.68
CA ARG A 300 -7.55 3.09 5.66
C ARG A 300 -6.74 2.74 4.41
N ILE A 301 -6.77 1.47 4.02
CA ILE A 301 -5.91 0.86 3.02
C ILE A 301 -6.76 0.46 1.81
N MET A 302 -6.26 0.70 0.61
CA MET A 302 -6.81 0.14 -0.63
C MET A 302 -5.67 -0.37 -1.52
N GLU A 303 -5.55 -1.69 -1.62
CA GLU A 303 -4.57 -2.38 -2.47
C GLU A 303 -5.17 -2.68 -3.85
N THR A 304 -5.16 -1.67 -4.72
CA THR A 304 -5.68 -1.72 -6.10
C THR A 304 -4.75 -0.96 -7.06
N VAL A 305 -5.01 -1.06 -8.36
CA VAL A 305 -4.18 -0.50 -9.44
C VAL A 305 -4.65 0.91 -9.77
N TRP A 306 -4.00 1.94 -9.20
CA TRP A 306 -4.36 3.33 -9.44
C TRP A 306 -3.26 4.16 -10.08
N SER A 307 -3.66 4.97 -11.06
CA SER A 307 -2.87 6.08 -11.57
C SER A 307 -2.72 7.20 -10.52
N PRO A 308 -1.74 8.10 -10.65
CA PRO A 308 -1.57 9.24 -9.74
C PRO A 308 -2.83 10.08 -9.54
N LEU A 309 -3.62 10.33 -10.59
CA LEU A 309 -4.87 11.09 -10.48
C LEU A 309 -5.95 10.32 -9.68
N GLN A 310 -6.05 9.01 -9.86
CA GLN A 310 -6.98 8.18 -9.08
C GLN A 310 -6.55 8.12 -7.61
N VAL A 311 -5.24 8.08 -7.32
CA VAL A 311 -4.72 8.21 -5.94
C VAL A 311 -5.16 9.53 -5.31
N ILE A 312 -5.02 10.67 -5.99
CA ILE A 312 -5.46 11.97 -5.47
C ILE A 312 -6.96 11.95 -5.16
N LYS A 313 -7.79 11.42 -6.08
CA LYS A 313 -9.25 11.31 -5.88
C LYS A 313 -9.59 10.46 -4.67
N ALA A 314 -9.01 9.26 -4.54
CA ALA A 314 -9.24 8.36 -3.42
C ALA A 314 -8.70 8.92 -2.10
N PHE A 315 -7.54 9.58 -2.14
CA PHE A 315 -6.98 10.30 -0.99
C PHE A 315 -7.94 11.38 -0.51
N LYS A 316 -8.49 12.19 -1.42
CA LYS A 316 -9.46 13.24 -1.08
C LYS A 316 -10.68 12.69 -0.36
N LEU A 317 -11.09 11.45 -0.65
CA LEU A 317 -12.19 10.75 0.04
C LEU A 317 -11.79 10.16 1.41
N GLY A 318 -10.49 10.05 1.70
CA GLY A 318 -9.97 9.65 3.00
C GLY A 318 -9.21 8.31 3.04
N VAL A 319 -8.77 7.78 1.90
CA VAL A 319 -7.83 6.63 1.83
C VAL A 319 -6.40 7.10 2.14
N ASP A 320 -5.64 6.33 2.93
CA ASP A 320 -4.29 6.72 3.38
C ASP A 320 -3.17 5.88 2.74
N VAL A 321 -3.41 4.57 2.55
CA VAL A 321 -2.41 3.62 2.08
C VAL A 321 -2.86 2.98 0.77
N PHE A 322 -1.96 2.98 -0.21
CA PHE A 322 -2.23 2.65 -1.61
C PHE A 322 -1.28 1.55 -2.11
N SER A 323 -1.59 0.92 -3.24
CA SER A 323 -0.65 0.00 -3.89
C SER A 323 0.30 0.71 -4.86
N SER A 324 1.48 0.12 -5.08
CA SER A 324 2.34 0.41 -6.24
C SER A 324 2.26 -0.65 -7.35
N ALA A 325 1.13 -1.36 -7.46
CA ALA A 325 0.90 -2.30 -8.56
C ALA A 325 0.78 -1.60 -9.94
N TYR A 326 0.34 -0.34 -10.00
CA TYR A 326 0.21 0.43 -11.25
C TYR A 326 1.49 0.53 -12.08
N PRO A 327 2.65 0.97 -11.53
CA PRO A 327 3.90 0.98 -12.29
C PRO A 327 4.36 -0.42 -12.75
N HIS A 328 3.99 -1.50 -12.03
CA HIS A 328 4.25 -2.85 -12.50
C HIS A 328 3.42 -3.18 -13.74
N ILE A 329 2.10 -2.91 -13.72
CA ILE A 329 1.20 -3.11 -14.88
C ILE A 329 1.69 -2.35 -16.11
N LEU A 330 2.15 -1.11 -15.94
CA LEU A 330 2.73 -0.34 -17.04
C LEU A 330 4.01 -0.99 -17.59
N THR A 331 4.88 -1.46 -16.71
CA THR A 331 6.13 -2.13 -17.10
C THR A 331 5.86 -3.40 -17.91
N GLU A 332 4.92 -4.25 -17.49
CA GLU A 332 4.54 -5.47 -18.23
C GLU A 332 3.97 -5.17 -19.62
N LYS A 333 3.41 -3.97 -19.81
CA LYS A 333 2.91 -3.47 -21.11
C LYS A 333 4.00 -2.74 -21.93
N GLY A 334 5.23 -2.62 -21.42
CA GLY A 334 6.33 -1.85 -22.04
C GLY A 334 6.12 -0.33 -22.01
N LEU A 335 5.26 0.15 -21.11
CA LEU A 335 4.93 1.55 -20.95
C LEU A 335 5.81 2.20 -19.88
N ALA A 336 6.20 3.44 -20.10
CA ALA A 336 7.00 4.23 -19.16
C ALA A 336 6.27 5.50 -18.71
N LEU A 337 6.20 5.74 -17.40
CA LEU A 337 5.63 6.95 -16.82
C LEU A 337 6.44 8.19 -17.23
N VAL A 338 5.77 9.26 -17.64
CA VAL A 338 6.41 10.53 -18.02
C VAL A 338 5.73 11.75 -17.40
N SER A 339 4.88 11.54 -16.41
CA SER A 339 4.24 12.63 -15.67
C SER A 339 5.26 13.46 -14.90
N ASP A 340 5.13 14.78 -14.98
CA ASP A 340 5.83 15.71 -14.09
C ASP A 340 4.96 15.99 -12.85
N TYR A 341 5.57 15.92 -11.67
CA TYR A 341 4.93 16.21 -10.38
C TYR A 341 5.43 17.52 -9.75
N SER A 342 6.41 18.17 -10.40
CA SER A 342 7.08 19.36 -9.90
C SER A 342 6.21 20.60 -10.12
N LEU A 343 5.59 21.09 -9.05
CA LEU A 343 4.84 22.33 -9.11
C LEU A 343 5.77 23.54 -9.30
N PRO A 344 5.45 24.49 -10.19
CA PRO A 344 6.23 25.72 -10.34
C PRO A 344 6.22 26.55 -9.05
N PRO A 345 7.23 27.41 -8.82
CA PRO A 345 7.27 28.29 -7.64
C PRO A 345 6.05 29.22 -7.56
N LEU A 346 5.59 29.52 -6.34
CA LEU A 346 4.44 30.40 -6.07
C LEU A 346 4.53 31.79 -6.72
N SER A 347 5.74 32.27 -6.99
CA SER A 347 6.02 33.58 -7.58
C SER A 347 5.80 33.64 -9.10
N GLN A 348 5.51 32.53 -9.77
CA GLN A 348 5.24 32.48 -11.20
C GLN A 348 3.76 32.16 -11.42
N PRO A 349 3.00 32.99 -12.17
CA PRO A 349 1.66 32.61 -12.56
C PRO A 349 1.75 31.29 -13.35
N ALA A 350 0.77 30.40 -13.15
CA ALA A 350 0.65 29.13 -13.86
C ALA A 350 0.36 29.32 -15.38
N LYS A 351 1.23 30.04 -16.08
CA LYS A 351 1.41 29.90 -17.51
C LYS A 351 2.43 28.81 -17.69
N LEU A 352 1.91 27.61 -17.75
CA LEU A 352 2.67 26.42 -18.01
C LEU A 352 3.12 26.44 -19.47
N GLU A 353 4.34 26.90 -19.73
CA GLU A 353 5.06 26.38 -20.88
C GLU A 353 5.42 24.94 -20.52
N LEU A 354 4.51 23.99 -20.84
CA LEU A 354 4.94 22.59 -20.93
C LEU A 354 6.19 22.62 -21.81
N GLN A 355 7.32 22.18 -21.29
CA GLN A 355 8.48 21.87 -22.10
C GLN A 355 8.08 20.70 -23.01
N THR A 356 7.39 21.03 -24.10
CA THR A 356 7.01 20.13 -25.18
C THR A 356 8.25 19.83 -26.03
N ALA A 357 9.34 19.45 -25.37
CA ALA A 357 10.43 18.78 -26.04
C ALA A 357 9.97 17.32 -26.24
N ASN A 358 9.29 17.08 -27.38
CA ASN A 358 9.08 15.77 -28.03
C ASN A 358 7.68 15.11 -27.94
N ALA A 359 6.59 15.86 -28.12
CA ALA A 359 5.27 15.25 -28.36
C ALA A 359 4.54 15.86 -29.58
N LYS A 360 5.09 15.62 -30.78
CA LYS A 360 4.26 15.58 -31.99
C LYS A 360 3.70 14.15 -32.12
N ASN A 361 2.48 13.98 -31.60
CA ASN A 361 1.41 13.09 -32.06
C ASN A 361 1.39 11.57 -31.75
N GLU A 362 0.12 11.14 -31.58
CA GLU A 362 -0.62 9.89 -31.82
C GLU A 362 -0.83 8.80 -30.75
N GLU A 363 -0.01 8.60 -29.72
CA GLU A 363 -0.29 7.51 -28.73
C GLU A 363 0.15 7.80 -27.28
N THR A 364 0.24 9.07 -26.87
CA THR A 364 0.64 9.42 -25.50
C THR A 364 -0.57 9.87 -24.70
N ASN A 365 -0.95 9.13 -23.66
CA ASN A 365 -2.02 9.54 -22.72
C ASN A 365 -1.58 10.69 -21.79
N GLY A 366 -0.58 11.49 -22.16
CA GLY A 366 0.05 12.54 -21.34
C GLY A 366 0.82 12.05 -20.10
N LEU A 367 0.48 10.89 -19.55
CA LEU A 367 1.02 10.34 -18.29
C LEU A 367 2.06 9.23 -18.51
N TYR A 368 2.02 8.54 -19.65
CA TYR A 368 2.99 7.50 -20.02
C TYR A 368 3.24 7.48 -21.54
N ILE A 369 4.33 6.84 -21.94
CA ILE A 369 4.69 6.55 -23.34
C ILE A 369 4.81 5.05 -23.58
N ASP A 370 4.46 4.58 -24.78
CA ASP A 370 4.69 3.19 -25.22
C ASP A 370 6.02 3.06 -25.97
N LEU A 371 7.02 2.44 -25.33
CA LEU A 371 8.35 2.27 -25.92
C LEU A 371 8.40 1.15 -26.97
N HIS A 372 7.31 0.42 -27.22
CA HIS A 372 7.21 -0.45 -28.40
C HIS A 372 7.02 0.33 -29.71
N ASN A 373 6.56 1.58 -29.64
CA ASN A 373 6.28 2.37 -30.84
C ASN A 373 7.58 2.68 -31.61
N SER A 374 7.56 2.46 -32.93
CA SER A 374 8.72 2.63 -33.82
C SER A 374 9.28 4.05 -33.83
N ARG A 375 8.50 5.07 -33.45
CA ARG A 375 8.97 6.45 -33.30
C ARG A 375 10.17 6.57 -32.35
N TYR A 376 10.28 5.66 -31.39
CA TYR A 376 11.36 5.68 -30.41
C TYR A 376 12.62 4.99 -30.90
N SER A 377 12.63 4.33 -32.07
CA SER A 377 13.77 3.58 -32.60
C SER A 377 15.06 4.40 -32.78
N GLU A 378 14.93 5.70 -33.04
CA GLU A 378 16.05 6.65 -33.19
C GLU A 378 15.95 7.82 -32.19
N ASP A 379 15.15 7.65 -31.13
CA ASP A 379 15.02 8.65 -30.07
C ASP A 379 16.10 8.48 -29.00
N PHE A 380 17.19 9.22 -29.15
CA PHE A 380 18.35 9.17 -28.25
C PHE A 380 18.18 9.99 -26.95
N GLY A 381 16.98 10.50 -26.67
CA GLY A 381 16.67 11.15 -25.38
C GLY A 381 16.49 10.15 -24.24
N SER A 382 16.55 10.62 -22.99
CA SER A 382 16.14 9.84 -21.82
C SER A 382 14.63 9.54 -21.86
N ILE A 383 14.16 8.59 -21.04
CA ILE A 383 12.72 8.28 -20.93
C ILE A 383 11.93 9.54 -20.55
N LEU A 384 12.35 10.18 -19.45
CA LEU A 384 11.83 11.44 -18.96
C LEU A 384 13.02 12.40 -18.75
N PRO A 385 13.08 13.56 -19.44
CA PRO A 385 14.10 14.57 -19.18
C PRO A 385 14.07 15.04 -17.72
N GLY A 386 15.24 15.14 -17.08
CA GLY A 386 15.37 15.55 -15.67
C GLY A 386 15.15 14.45 -14.63
N CYS A 387 14.65 13.27 -15.03
CA CYS A 387 14.53 12.12 -14.13
C CYS A 387 15.93 11.59 -13.72
N SER A 388 16.13 11.39 -12.42
CA SER A 388 17.41 10.97 -11.83
C SER A 388 17.59 9.46 -11.72
N CYS A 389 16.60 8.66 -12.17
CA CYS A 389 16.67 7.21 -12.06
C CYS A 389 17.81 6.61 -12.90
N TYR A 390 18.22 5.38 -12.54
CA TYR A 390 19.28 4.67 -13.25
C TYR A 390 19.01 4.52 -14.74
N ALA A 391 17.76 4.26 -15.14
CA ALA A 391 17.41 4.11 -16.55
C ALA A 391 17.59 5.42 -17.34
N CYS A 392 17.05 6.54 -16.85
CA CYS A 392 17.12 7.85 -17.51
C CYS A 392 18.53 8.42 -17.57
N THR A 393 19.38 8.12 -16.59
CA THR A 393 20.75 8.65 -16.51
C THR A 393 21.74 7.89 -17.38
N ASN A 394 21.43 6.66 -17.80
CA ASN A 394 22.37 5.78 -18.51
C ASN A 394 21.89 5.33 -19.90
N PHE A 395 20.58 5.36 -20.16
CA PHE A 395 20.01 4.77 -21.37
C PHE A 395 19.03 5.70 -22.07
N THR A 396 18.86 5.46 -23.36
CA THR A 396 17.97 6.23 -24.23
C THR A 396 16.65 5.48 -24.49
N ARG A 397 15.63 6.21 -24.94
CA ARG A 397 14.38 5.63 -25.42
C ARG A 397 14.61 4.64 -26.57
N ALA A 398 15.52 4.96 -27.50
CA ALA A 398 15.96 4.06 -28.57
C ALA A 398 16.55 2.75 -28.07
N TYR A 399 17.38 2.81 -27.04
CA TYR A 399 17.96 1.60 -26.47
C TYR A 399 16.89 0.71 -25.82
N ILE A 400 15.98 1.28 -25.04
CA ILE A 400 14.90 0.50 -24.41
C ILE A 400 13.92 -0.04 -25.46
N HIS A 401 13.58 0.76 -26.48
CA HIS A 401 12.82 0.31 -27.64
C HIS A 401 13.47 -0.91 -28.31
N HIS A 402 14.79 -0.83 -28.55
CA HIS A 402 15.55 -1.94 -29.11
C HIS A 402 15.48 -3.19 -28.24
N LEU A 403 15.65 -3.07 -26.91
CA LEU A 403 15.53 -4.20 -25.97
C LEU A 403 14.13 -4.82 -26.02
N LEU A 404 13.05 -4.01 -26.06
CA LEU A 404 11.69 -4.50 -26.20
C LEU A 404 11.47 -5.25 -27.54
N LYS A 405 11.96 -4.69 -28.65
CA LYS A 405 11.83 -5.32 -29.99
C LYS A 405 12.62 -6.62 -30.12
N THR A 406 13.79 -6.68 -29.49
CA THR A 406 14.64 -7.89 -29.45
C THR A 406 14.23 -8.88 -28.37
N LYS A 407 13.21 -8.54 -27.55
CA LYS A 407 12.66 -9.37 -26.46
C LYS A 407 13.69 -9.66 -25.36
N GLU A 408 14.56 -8.70 -25.09
CA GLU A 408 15.55 -8.76 -24.01
C GLU A 408 14.90 -8.37 -22.67
N LEU A 409 15.03 -9.24 -21.66
CA LEU A 409 14.42 -9.05 -20.34
C LEU A 409 14.93 -7.80 -19.60
N LEU A 410 16.13 -7.32 -19.96
CA LEU A 410 16.70 -6.08 -19.42
C LEU A 410 15.77 -4.86 -19.63
N ALA A 411 14.93 -4.87 -20.67
CA ALA A 411 13.92 -3.83 -20.87
C ALA A 411 13.04 -3.66 -19.63
N PHE A 412 12.52 -4.76 -19.07
CA PHE A 412 11.61 -4.75 -17.93
C PHE A 412 12.31 -4.37 -16.63
N VAL A 413 13.60 -4.69 -16.48
CA VAL A 413 14.42 -4.22 -15.35
C VAL A 413 14.52 -2.69 -15.37
N LEU A 414 14.91 -2.11 -16.51
CA LEU A 414 15.07 -0.66 -16.65
C LEU A 414 13.74 0.08 -16.51
N LEU A 415 12.68 -0.45 -17.12
CA LEU A 415 11.33 0.10 -16.99
C LEU A 415 10.82 0.04 -15.54
N THR A 416 11.07 -1.05 -14.81
CA THR A 416 10.66 -1.15 -13.41
C THR A 416 11.39 -0.12 -12.56
N MET A 417 12.72 0.01 -12.71
CA MET A 417 13.49 1.02 -11.99
C MET A 417 12.95 2.43 -12.23
N HIS A 418 12.61 2.75 -13.49
CA HIS A 418 12.05 4.04 -13.86
C HIS A 418 10.64 4.26 -13.32
N ASN A 419 9.72 3.32 -13.58
CA ASN A 419 8.32 3.44 -13.22
C ASN A 419 8.12 3.44 -11.70
N PHE A 420 8.87 2.63 -10.95
CA PHE A 420 8.87 2.71 -9.48
C PHE A 420 9.41 4.04 -9.00
N HIS A 421 10.55 4.51 -9.51
CA HIS A 421 11.08 5.82 -9.13
C HIS A 421 10.04 6.93 -9.33
N GLN A 422 9.43 7.02 -10.52
CA GLN A 422 8.41 8.02 -10.81
C GLN A 422 7.19 7.92 -9.89
N TYR A 423 6.67 6.71 -9.67
CA TYR A 423 5.49 6.53 -8.84
C TYR A 423 5.77 6.81 -7.35
N PHE A 424 6.98 6.54 -6.86
CA PHE A 424 7.37 6.87 -5.49
C PHE A 424 7.64 8.36 -5.29
N GLU A 425 8.27 9.01 -6.27
CA GLU A 425 8.41 10.48 -6.31
C GLU A 425 7.04 11.18 -6.25
N PHE A 426 6.04 10.67 -6.98
CA PHE A 426 4.68 11.18 -6.90
C PHE A 426 4.15 11.25 -5.46
N PHE A 427 4.37 10.23 -4.63
CA PHE A 427 3.93 10.26 -3.23
C PHE A 427 4.71 11.27 -2.38
N GLN A 428 5.98 11.56 -2.71
CA GLN A 428 6.71 12.67 -2.09
C GLN A 428 6.07 14.01 -2.44
N HIS A 429 5.81 14.24 -3.72
CA HIS A 429 5.16 15.46 -4.21
C HIS A 429 3.74 15.62 -3.68
N LEU A 430 2.99 14.52 -3.53
CA LEU A 430 1.68 14.50 -2.91
C LEU A 430 1.77 15.02 -1.47
N ARG A 431 2.65 14.44 -0.63
CA ARG A 431 2.83 14.91 0.76
C ARG A 431 3.34 16.35 0.84
N LEU A 432 4.27 16.75 -0.03
CA LEU A 432 4.76 18.14 -0.11
C LEU A 432 3.62 19.11 -0.46
N SER A 433 2.78 18.78 -1.45
CA SER A 433 1.64 19.61 -1.84
C SER A 433 0.61 19.76 -0.71
N LEU A 434 0.44 18.74 0.15
CA LEU A 434 -0.43 18.79 1.32
C LEU A 434 0.13 19.71 2.41
N LYS A 435 1.45 19.60 2.65
CA LYS A 435 2.19 20.47 3.60
C LYS A 435 2.18 21.94 3.15
N SER A 436 2.17 22.20 1.84
CA SER A 436 2.16 23.55 1.27
C SER A 436 0.78 24.07 0.84
N ASP A 437 -0.32 23.36 1.09
CA ASP A 437 -1.68 23.73 0.66
C ASP A 437 -1.89 23.87 -0.87
N ARG A 438 -1.13 23.10 -1.67
CA ARG A 438 -1.14 23.13 -3.14
C ARG A 438 -1.65 21.83 -3.80
N LEU A 439 -2.43 21.02 -3.08
CA LEU A 439 -2.95 19.75 -3.63
C LEU A 439 -3.79 19.97 -4.90
N ASN A 440 -4.66 20.98 -4.91
CA ASN A 440 -5.50 21.26 -6.08
C ASN A 440 -4.66 21.65 -7.29
N GLU A 441 -3.58 22.42 -7.09
CA GLU A 441 -2.65 22.76 -8.17
C GLU A 441 -1.95 21.52 -8.74
N LEU A 442 -1.57 20.56 -7.88
CA LEU A 442 -0.99 19.28 -8.33
C LEU A 442 -1.99 18.47 -9.15
N GLU A 443 -3.25 18.40 -8.71
CA GLU A 443 -4.31 17.70 -9.45
C GLU A 443 -4.61 18.37 -10.79
N ASP A 444 -4.75 19.69 -10.81
CA ASP A 444 -5.00 20.46 -12.03
C ASP A 444 -3.82 20.29 -13.01
N TYR A 445 -2.59 20.33 -12.49
CA TYR A 445 -1.38 20.14 -13.29
C TYR A 445 -1.31 18.75 -13.93
N LEU A 446 -1.62 17.70 -13.18
CA LEU A 446 -1.67 16.33 -13.72
C LEU A 446 -2.84 16.14 -14.69
N SER A 447 -3.98 16.77 -14.43
CA SER A 447 -5.15 16.71 -15.32
C SER A 447 -4.89 17.42 -16.65
N GLN A 448 -4.18 18.54 -16.63
CA GLN A 448 -3.75 19.24 -17.85
C GLN A 448 -2.78 18.39 -18.68
N GLN A 449 -1.83 17.71 -18.03
CA GLN A 449 -0.92 16.78 -18.72
C GLN A 449 -1.71 15.66 -19.43
N LEU A 450 -2.66 15.03 -18.74
CA LEU A 450 -3.54 14.01 -19.32
C LEU A 450 -4.31 14.55 -20.55
N ASN A 451 -4.98 15.70 -20.41
CA ASN A 451 -5.78 16.28 -21.50
C ASN A 451 -4.91 16.74 -22.68
N SER A 452 -3.69 17.22 -22.44
CA SER A 452 -2.76 17.61 -23.52
C SER A 452 -2.34 16.42 -24.39
N GLY A 453 -2.45 15.19 -23.87
CA GLY A 453 -2.28 13.96 -24.63
C GLY A 453 -3.53 13.51 -25.40
N LEU A 454 -4.73 13.97 -25.01
CA LEU A 454 -6.03 13.59 -25.59
C LEU A 454 -6.57 14.58 -26.63
N ASP A 455 -6.16 15.86 -26.56
CA ASP A 455 -6.64 16.95 -27.44
C ASP A 455 -6.10 16.90 -28.89
N ARG A 456 -5.61 15.75 -29.38
CA ARG A 456 -5.00 15.63 -30.73
C ARG A 456 -5.27 14.32 -31.44
#